data_AF-A0A7C7HHI6-F1
#
_entry.id   AF-A0A7C7HHI6-F1
#
_cell.length_a   1.000
_cell.length_b   1.000
_cell.length_c   1.000
_cell.angle_alpha   90.00
_cell.angle_beta   90.00
_cell.angle_gamma   90.00
#
_symmetry.space_group_name_H-M   'P 1'
#
loop_
_entity.id
_entity.type
_entity.pdbx_description
1 polymer ?
#
loop_
_entity_poly.entity_id
_entity_poly.type
_entity_poly.pdbx_seq_one_letter_code
_entity_poly.pdbx_strand_id
1 'polypeptide(L)'
;MPSPKRIYESFTYQAKSWDQARRVLAKVEWHQGELFPRVGFIVTNLSRSDERVVKFCNGPGTTKQWIKEGKNAVKWTGLSCHDLVDNQVRLQLFALAYNLGNFPDGRGGYPKRLFRTIIRRISRLGPQAPAPT
;
A
#
# COMPACT_ATOMS: atom_id res chain seq x y z
N MET A 1 21.67 -12.30 22.03
CA MET A 1 21.45 -13.21 20.89
C MET A 1 22.10 -12.60 19.67
N PRO A 2 22.99 -13.29 18.94
CA PRO A 2 23.58 -12.72 17.73
C PRO A 2 22.52 -12.53 16.65
N SER A 3 22.75 -11.54 15.80
CA SER A 3 21.87 -11.20 14.69
C SER A 3 21.90 -12.29 13.61
N PRO A 4 20.76 -12.60 12.97
CA PRO A 4 20.72 -13.57 11.88
C PRO A 4 21.53 -13.07 10.68
N LYS A 5 22.29 -13.96 10.04
CA LYS A 5 23.04 -13.66 8.82
C LYS A 5 22.08 -13.69 7.64
N ARG A 6 22.05 -12.63 6.84
CA ARG A 6 21.15 -12.49 5.68
C ARG A 6 21.96 -12.45 4.39
N ILE A 7 21.54 -13.23 3.40
CA ILE A 7 22.12 -13.27 2.06
C ILE A 7 20.98 -13.03 1.07
N TYR A 8 21.25 -12.21 0.05
CA TYR A 8 20.32 -11.92 -1.02
C TYR A 8 20.99 -12.23 -2.35
N GLU A 9 20.28 -12.98 -3.19
CA GLU A 9 20.71 -13.39 -4.53
C GLU A 9 19.56 -13.14 -5.49
N SER A 10 19.85 -12.66 -6.70
CA SER A 10 18.82 -12.48 -7.72
C SER A 10 19.18 -13.21 -9.01
N PHE A 11 18.16 -13.83 -9.61
CA PHE A 11 18.29 -14.59 -10.84
C PHE A 11 17.04 -14.41 -11.70
N THR A 12 17.13 -14.81 -12.96
CA THR A 12 16.01 -14.77 -13.89
C THR A 12 15.34 -16.14 -13.93
N TYR A 13 14.03 -16.17 -13.77
CA TYR A 13 13.25 -17.41 -13.79
C TYR A 13 11.94 -17.23 -14.55
N GLN A 14 11.56 -18.25 -15.32
CA GLN A 14 10.30 -18.30 -16.03
C GLN A 14 9.53 -19.54 -15.58
N ALA A 15 8.43 -19.31 -14.87
CA ALA A 15 7.49 -20.39 -14.58
C ALA A 15 6.76 -20.81 -15.87
N LYS A 16 6.33 -22.07 -15.93
CA LYS A 16 5.61 -22.62 -17.11
C LYS A 16 4.33 -21.84 -17.46
N SER A 17 3.70 -21.19 -16.48
CA SER A 17 2.49 -20.38 -16.66
C SER A 17 2.76 -18.91 -16.98
N TRP A 18 4.03 -18.50 -17.14
CA TRP A 18 4.39 -17.10 -17.42
C TRP A 18 4.85 -16.93 -18.85
N ASP A 19 4.30 -15.92 -19.52
CA ASP A 19 4.66 -15.59 -20.91
C ASP A 19 6.09 -15.05 -21.04
N GLN A 20 6.68 -14.56 -19.96
CA GLN A 20 8.03 -13.99 -19.93
C GLN A 20 8.78 -14.35 -18.65
N ALA A 21 10.10 -14.45 -18.77
CA ALA A 21 11.00 -14.59 -17.63
C ALA A 21 10.99 -13.34 -16.76
N ARG A 22 11.02 -13.53 -15.44
CA ARG A 22 11.00 -12.44 -14.47
C ARG A 22 12.17 -12.55 -13.52
N ARG A 23 12.57 -11.42 -12.94
CA ARG A 23 13.59 -11.40 -11.89
C ARG A 23 13.00 -11.97 -10.61
N VAL A 24 13.67 -12.96 -10.04
CA VAL A 24 13.35 -13.60 -8.77
C VAL A 24 14.51 -13.38 -7.82
N LEU A 25 14.20 -12.92 -6.61
CA LEU A 25 15.15 -12.67 -5.55
C LEU A 25 14.97 -13.73 -4.47
N ALA A 26 16.04 -14.46 -4.18
CA ALA A 26 16.14 -15.37 -3.05
C ALA A 26 16.68 -14.62 -1.82
N LYS A 27 15.90 -14.60 -0.76
CA LYS A 27 16.27 -14.13 0.57
C LYS A 27 16.57 -15.34 1.43
N VAL A 28 17.82 -15.48 1.87
CA VAL A 28 18.27 -16.57 2.74
C VAL A 28 18.65 -15.99 4.10
N GLU A 29 17.96 -16.39 5.16
CA GLU A 29 18.23 -15.96 6.54
C GLU A 29 18.69 -17.15 7.39
N TRP A 30 19.87 -17.02 7.99
CA TRP A 30 20.45 -18.00 8.90
C TRP A 30 20.22 -17.57 10.35
N HIS A 31 19.48 -18.36 11.11
CA HIS A 31 19.25 -18.16 12.54
C HIS A 31 20.14 -19.12 13.35
N GLN A 32 20.83 -18.61 14.37
CA GLN A 32 21.68 -19.44 15.20
C GLN A 32 20.81 -20.44 15.99
N GLY A 33 21.03 -21.74 15.78
CA GLY A 33 20.24 -22.82 16.39
C GLY A 33 19.21 -23.47 15.46
N GLU A 34 18.97 -22.92 14.26
CA GLU A 34 18.18 -23.59 13.22
C GLU A 34 19.10 -24.40 12.29
N LEU A 35 18.77 -25.67 12.03
CA LEU A 35 19.55 -26.55 11.15
C LEU A 35 19.42 -26.15 9.67
N PHE A 36 18.31 -25.49 9.32
CA PHE A 36 17.96 -25.08 7.97
C PHE A 36 17.77 -23.57 7.91
N PRO A 37 18.27 -22.90 6.84
CA PRO A 37 18.02 -21.48 6.64
C PRO A 37 16.57 -21.24 6.24
N ARG A 38 16.05 -20.07 6.60
CA ARG A 38 14.77 -19.59 6.09
C ARG A 38 14.98 -18.99 4.72
N VAL A 39 14.42 -19.65 3.70
CA VAL A 39 14.50 -19.19 2.31
C VAL A 39 13.16 -18.61 1.89
N GLY A 40 13.17 -17.39 1.36
CA GLY A 40 12.00 -16.75 0.75
C GLY A 40 12.30 -16.30 -0.68
N PHE A 41 11.32 -16.39 -1.56
CA PHE A 41 11.45 -15.94 -2.95
C PHE A 41 10.55 -14.72 -3.19
N ILE A 42 11.08 -13.70 -3.85
CA ILE A 42 10.37 -12.48 -4.22
C ILE A 42 10.46 -12.33 -5.73
N VAL A 43 9.32 -12.43 -6.41
CA VAL A 43 9.23 -12.12 -7.85
C VAL A 43 9.04 -10.62 -8.00
N THR A 44 9.91 -9.96 -8.78
CA THR A 44 9.86 -8.50 -8.92
C THR A 44 10.24 -8.03 -10.31
N ASN A 45 9.62 -6.92 -10.74
CA ASN A 45 10.00 -6.20 -11.95
C ASN A 45 10.83 -4.94 -11.63
N LEU A 46 11.21 -4.74 -10.35
CA LEU A 46 12.00 -3.59 -9.93
C LEU A 46 13.47 -3.77 -10.36
N SER A 47 14.04 -2.76 -10.99
CA SER A 47 15.47 -2.69 -11.38
C SER A 47 16.41 -2.26 -10.25
N ARG A 48 15.94 -2.26 -9.00
CA ARG A 48 16.71 -1.80 -7.82
C ARG A 48 17.66 -2.89 -7.31
N SER A 49 18.59 -2.52 -6.42
CA SER A 49 19.46 -3.48 -5.74
C SER A 49 18.66 -4.46 -4.86
N ASP A 50 19.19 -5.67 -4.68
CA ASP A 50 18.50 -6.77 -4.01
C ASP A 50 18.03 -6.40 -2.59
N GLU A 51 18.92 -5.77 -1.82
CA GLU A 51 18.62 -5.26 -0.48
C GLU A 51 17.46 -4.25 -0.47
N ARG A 52 17.40 -3.35 -1.47
CA ARG A 52 16.34 -2.34 -1.57
C ARG A 52 15.01 -2.97 -1.97
N VAL A 53 15.03 -3.98 -2.84
CA VAL A 53 13.82 -4.74 -3.20
C VAL A 53 13.30 -5.47 -1.96
N VAL A 54 14.17 -6.16 -1.22
CA VAL A 54 13.79 -6.84 0.02
C VAL A 54 13.28 -5.87 1.06
N LYS A 55 13.92 -4.72 1.25
CA LYS A 55 13.46 -3.68 2.18
C LYS A 55 12.14 -3.05 1.74
N PHE A 56 11.87 -2.97 0.44
CA PHE A 56 10.61 -2.48 -0.10
C PHE A 56 9.48 -3.50 0.09
N CYS A 57 9.70 -4.77 -0.22
CA CYS A 57 8.70 -5.83 -0.02
C CYS A 57 8.47 -6.14 1.46
N ASN A 58 9.51 -6.08 2.29
CA ASN A 58 9.41 -6.18 3.75
C ASN A 58 9.06 -4.83 4.41
N GLY A 59 8.89 -3.77 3.63
CA GLY A 59 8.50 -2.44 4.08
C GLY A 59 7.04 -2.12 3.74
N PRO A 60 6.32 -1.38 4.58
CA PRO A 60 6.25 -1.61 6.02
C PRO A 60 4.79 -1.89 6.42
N GLY A 61 4.62 -2.38 7.64
CA GLY A 61 3.35 -2.28 8.36
C GLY A 61 2.71 -0.90 8.24
N THR A 62 3.47 0.18 7.97
CA THR A 62 3.01 1.54 7.64
C THR A 62 2.04 1.62 6.47
N THR A 63 2.26 0.99 5.31
CA THR A 63 1.28 1.06 4.21
C THR A 63 0.00 0.31 4.57
N LYS A 64 0.16 -0.88 5.18
CA LYS A 64 -0.96 -1.66 5.71
C LYS A 64 -1.70 -0.91 6.82
N GLN A 65 -0.98 -0.13 7.63
CA GLN A 65 -1.46 0.71 8.70
C GLN A 65 -2.16 1.94 8.15
N TRP A 66 -1.65 2.58 7.09
CA TRP A 66 -2.31 3.70 6.42
C TRP A 66 -3.61 3.25 5.76
N ILE A 67 -3.65 2.04 5.18
CA ILE A 67 -4.88 1.44 4.68
C ILE A 67 -5.85 1.13 5.83
N LYS A 68 -5.35 0.61 6.95
CA LYS A 68 -6.17 0.31 8.14
C LYS A 68 -6.74 1.59 8.77
N GLU A 69 -5.92 2.62 8.88
CA GLU A 69 -6.29 3.96 9.34
C GLU A 69 -7.24 4.63 8.37
N GLY A 70 -7.03 4.54 7.07
CA GLY A 70 -7.97 5.06 6.06
C GLY A 70 -9.34 4.40 6.17
N LYS A 71 -9.39 3.07 6.30
CA LYS A 71 -10.64 2.31 6.53
C LYS A 71 -11.34 2.73 7.83
N ASN A 72 -10.62 2.88 8.95
CA ASN A 72 -11.21 3.21 10.24
C ASN A 72 -11.53 4.70 10.45
N ALA A 73 -10.61 5.60 10.10
CA ALA A 73 -10.70 7.03 10.39
C ALA A 73 -11.52 7.80 9.35
N VAL A 74 -11.47 7.36 8.09
CA VAL A 74 -12.08 8.08 6.96
C VAL A 74 -13.26 7.32 6.35
N LYS A 75 -13.58 6.11 6.84
CA LYS A 75 -14.64 5.22 6.33
C LYS A 75 -14.51 4.98 4.81
N TRP A 76 -13.31 4.63 4.35
CA TRP A 76 -13.05 4.27 2.94
C TRP A 76 -13.92 3.11 2.41
N THR A 77 -14.62 2.39 3.29
CA THR A 77 -15.52 1.27 2.95
C THR A 77 -16.92 1.70 2.49
N GLY A 78 -17.26 3.00 2.55
CA GLY A 78 -18.57 3.50 2.11
C GLY A 78 -18.70 3.66 0.60
N LEU A 79 -18.25 2.69 -0.20
CA LEU A 79 -18.35 2.68 -1.66
C LEU A 79 -19.64 1.95 -2.07
N SER A 80 -20.76 2.66 -2.02
CA SER A 80 -22.09 2.11 -2.33
C SER A 80 -22.68 2.65 -3.63
N CYS A 81 -21.91 3.39 -4.45
CA CYS A 81 -22.39 3.88 -5.73
C CYS A 81 -22.49 2.72 -6.74
N HIS A 82 -23.45 2.81 -7.65
CA HIS A 82 -23.71 1.77 -8.66
C HIS A 82 -22.56 1.66 -9.68
N ASP A 83 -21.91 2.78 -10.01
CA ASP A 83 -20.83 2.82 -11.01
C ASP A 83 -19.43 2.79 -10.38
N LEU A 84 -18.54 2.02 -11.00
CA LEU A 84 -17.15 1.86 -10.54
C LEU A 84 -16.35 3.16 -10.64
N VAL A 85 -16.67 4.02 -11.62
CA VAL A 85 -15.98 5.31 -11.84
C VAL A 85 -16.24 6.27 -10.67
N ASP A 86 -17.47 6.35 -10.18
CA ASP A 86 -17.83 7.17 -9.03
C ASP A 86 -17.13 6.71 -7.76
N ASN A 87 -17.07 5.38 -7.56
CA ASN A 87 -16.37 4.78 -6.44
C ASN A 87 -14.84 5.03 -6.52
N GLN A 88 -14.27 5.03 -7.72
CA GLN A 88 -12.85 5.34 -7.95
C GLN A 88 -12.53 6.80 -7.59
N VAL A 89 -13.30 7.77 -8.10
CA VAL A 89 -13.10 9.20 -7.79
C VAL A 89 -13.27 9.45 -6.29
N ARG A 90 -14.28 8.82 -5.67
CA ARG A 90 -14.52 8.93 -4.23
C ARG A 90 -13.35 8.38 -3.40
N LEU A 91 -12.77 7.25 -3.79
CA LEU A 91 -11.59 6.69 -3.14
C LEU A 91 -10.36 7.58 -3.31
N GLN A 92 -10.17 8.18 -4.49
CA GLN A 92 -9.08 9.12 -4.77
C GLN A 92 -9.19 10.40 -3.91
N LEU A 93 -10.40 10.95 -3.78
CA LEU A 93 -10.66 12.10 -2.90
C LEU A 93 -10.39 11.78 -1.43
N PHE A 94 -10.76 10.58 -0.98
CA PHE A 94 -10.47 10.12 0.38
C PHE A 94 -8.98 9.92 0.63
N ALA A 95 -8.24 9.37 -0.34
CA ALA A 95 -6.78 9.24 -0.26
C ALA A 95 -6.10 10.62 -0.25
N LEU A 96 -6.55 11.56 -1.07
CA LEU A 96 -6.03 12.93 -1.11
C LEU A 96 -6.27 13.65 0.23
N ALA A 97 -7.48 13.57 0.80
CA ALA A 97 -7.78 14.17 2.09
C ALA A 97 -6.90 13.58 3.21
N TYR A 98 -6.67 12.27 3.21
CA TYR A 98 -5.80 11.60 4.18
C TYR A 98 -4.33 12.05 4.02
N ASN A 99 -3.82 12.10 2.79
CA ASN A 99 -2.46 12.55 2.50
C ASN A 99 -2.25 14.02 2.89
N LEU A 100 -3.23 14.90 2.63
CA LEU A 100 -3.20 16.31 3.06
C LEU A 100 -3.26 16.45 4.58
N GLY A 101 -4.02 15.59 5.26
CA GLY A 101 -4.10 15.57 6.73
C GLY A 101 -2.83 15.09 7.43
N ASN A 102 -2.02 14.28 6.73
CA ASN A 102 -0.76 13.72 7.23
C ASN A 102 0.49 14.52 6.79
N PHE A 103 0.33 15.59 6.01
CA PHE A 103 1.46 16.40 5.56
C PHE A 103 2.07 17.16 6.76
N PRO A 104 3.37 17.02 7.05
CA PRO A 104 4.05 17.75 8.11
C PRO A 104 4.37 19.16 7.62
N ASP A 105 3.35 19.99 7.46
CA ASP A 105 3.56 21.42 7.31
C ASP A 105 3.71 22.03 8.71
N GLY A 106 4.69 22.92 8.89
CA GLY A 106 5.18 23.42 10.18
C GLY A 106 4.18 24.27 10.99
N ARG A 107 2.87 24.06 10.86
CA ARG A 107 1.81 24.61 11.71
C ARG A 107 0.78 23.53 11.97
N GLY A 108 0.49 23.31 13.25
CA GLY A 108 -0.39 22.27 13.82
C GLY A 108 -1.45 21.70 12.88
N GLY A 109 -1.50 20.36 12.84
CA GLY A 109 -2.42 19.59 12.00
C GLY A 109 -3.84 20.15 11.94
N TYR A 110 -4.44 20.06 10.76
CA TYR A 110 -5.75 20.62 10.44
C TYR A 110 -6.77 20.42 11.58
N PRO A 111 -7.53 21.46 11.96
CA PRO A 111 -8.52 21.33 13.01
C PRO A 111 -9.49 20.20 12.65
N LYS A 112 -9.59 19.18 13.50
CA LYS A 112 -10.38 17.95 13.29
C LYS A 112 -11.83 18.23 12.80
N ARG A 113 -12.36 19.41 13.10
CA ARG A 113 -13.65 19.92 12.61
C ARG A 113 -13.67 20.10 11.09
N LEU A 114 -12.65 20.74 10.52
CA LEU A 114 -12.56 21.06 9.10
C LEU A 114 -12.34 19.79 8.26
N PHE A 115 -11.50 18.87 8.76
CA PHE A 115 -11.33 17.54 8.19
C PHE A 115 -12.66 16.74 8.18
N ARG A 116 -13.38 16.70 9.31
CA ARG A 116 -14.71 16.07 9.39
C ARG A 116 -15.72 16.71 8.44
N THR A 117 -15.66 18.03 8.24
CA THR A 117 -16.54 18.74 7.30
C THR A 117 -16.25 18.35 5.85
N ILE A 118 -14.98 18.28 5.45
CA ILE A 118 -14.58 17.86 4.10
C ILE A 118 -15.01 16.42 3.83
N ILE A 119 -14.74 15.49 4.76
CA ILE A 119 -15.16 14.09 4.64
C ILE A 119 -16.68 13.96 4.53
N ARG A 120 -17.45 14.72 5.34
CA ARG A 120 -18.92 14.77 5.25
C ARG A 120 -19.44 15.37 3.94
N ARG A 121 -18.66 16.22 3.27
CA ARG A 121 -19.03 16.84 2.00
C ARG A 121 -18.74 15.88 0.85
N ILE A 122 -17.57 15.24 0.85
CA ILE A 122 -17.19 14.19 -0.11
C ILE A 122 -18.14 13.00 -0.01
N SER A 123 -18.55 12.58 1.20
CA SER A 123 -19.53 11.51 1.37
C SER A 123 -20.95 11.87 0.92
N ARG A 124 -21.23 13.16 0.69
CA ARG A 124 -22.51 13.68 0.18
C ARG A 124 -22.48 14.01 -1.31
N LEU A 125 -21.31 13.90 -1.96
CA LEU A 125 -21.22 13.88 -3.41
C LEU A 125 -21.71 12.50 -3.90
N GLY A 126 -23.02 12.31 -3.89
CA GLY A 126 -23.69 11.25 -4.65
C GLY A 126 -23.91 11.70 -6.09
N PRO A 127 -24.17 10.77 -7.02
CA PRO A 127 -24.35 11.08 -8.43
C PRO A 127 -25.48 12.12 -8.59
N GLN A 128 -25.22 13.19 -9.33
CA GLN A 128 -26.29 14.09 -9.75
C GLN A 128 -27.15 13.32 -10.75
N ALA A 129 -28.45 13.20 -10.47
CA ALA A 129 -29.40 12.66 -11.43
C ALA A 129 -29.32 13.49 -12.73
N PRO A 130 -29.29 12.85 -13.91
CA PRO A 130 -29.34 13.59 -15.17
C PRO A 130 -30.64 14.38 -15.25
N ALA A 131 -30.55 15.62 -15.72
CA ALA A 131 -31.70 16.53 -15.83
C ALA A 131 -32.81 15.92 -16.71
N PRO A 132 -34.10 16.07 -16.34
CA PRO A 132 -35.19 15.64 -17.20
C PRO A 132 -35.19 16.48 -18.48
N THR A 133 -35.31 15.79 -19.62
CA THR A 133 -35.47 16.37 -20.96
C THR A 133 -36.91 16.79 -21.19
#